data_AF-X1RMF3-F1
#
_entry.id   AF-X1RMF3-F1
#
_cell.length_a   1.000
_cell.length_b   1.000
_cell.length_c   1.000
_cell.angle_alpha   90.00
_cell.angle_beta   90.00
_cell.angle_gamma   90.00
#
_symmetry.space_group_name_H-M   'P 1'
#
loop_
_entity.id
_entity.type
_entity.pdbx_description
1 polymer ?
#
loop_
_entity_poly.entity_id
_entity_poly.type
_entity_poly.pdbx_seq_one_letter_code
_entity_poly.pdbx_strand_id
1 'polypeptide(L)'
;GAQVIVFTTGLGAPHGFPFIPVIKITGNPNTYKQLLDHLDVFVELADKAGSGIAQTGESLYKEILAVASGKQTKAEVINYGNFPNIFTIGPTL
;
A
#
# COMPACT_ATOMS: atom_id res chain seq x y z
N GLY A 1 -13.28 -2.36 12.18
CA GLY A 1 -11.85 -2.27 11.84
C GLY A 1 -11.67 -1.70 10.45
N ALA A 2 -10.45 -1.33 10.06
CA ALA A 2 -10.16 -0.93 8.67
C ALA A 2 -10.47 -2.08 7.70
N GLN A 3 -10.86 -1.76 6.46
CA GLN A 3 -11.18 -2.74 5.42
C GLN A 3 -10.12 -2.80 4.31
N VAL A 4 -9.35 -1.72 4.14
CA VAL A 4 -8.24 -1.60 3.20
C VAL A 4 -7.14 -0.80 3.91
N ILE A 5 -5.88 -1.19 3.71
CA ILE A 5 -4.71 -0.41 4.17
C ILE A 5 -4.00 0.16 2.96
N VAL A 6 -3.75 1.47 2.99
CA VAL A 6 -2.78 2.10 2.07
C VAL A 6 -1.48 2.25 2.81
N PHE A 7 -0.43 1.61 2.32
CA PHE A 7 0.88 1.59 2.96
C PHE A 7 1.92 2.28 2.08
N THR A 8 2.44 3.41 2.54
CA THR A 8 3.52 4.13 1.86
C THR A 8 4.87 3.49 2.16
N THR A 9 5.68 3.27 1.13
CA THR A 9 7.05 2.77 1.32
C THR A 9 8.05 3.44 0.40
N GLY A 10 9.16 3.91 0.97
CA GLY A 10 10.27 4.48 0.21
C GLY A 10 11.30 3.44 -0.25
N LEU A 11 11.45 2.35 0.51
CA LEU A 11 12.49 1.32 0.31
C LEU A 11 11.93 -0.09 0.06
N GLY A 12 10.60 -0.24 0.01
CA GLY A 12 9.98 -1.54 -0.29
C GLY A 12 9.72 -2.42 0.93
N ALA A 13 9.41 -1.80 2.08
CA ALA A 13 8.96 -2.54 3.26
C ALA A 13 7.77 -3.43 2.87
N PRO A 14 7.88 -4.76 3.03
CA PRO A 14 6.98 -5.69 2.37
C PRO A 14 5.75 -5.96 3.25
N HIS A 15 4.92 -4.96 3.50
CA HIS A 15 3.71 -5.18 4.30
C HIS A 15 2.62 -5.89 3.48
N GLY A 16 2.02 -6.90 4.10
CA GLY A 16 0.90 -7.69 3.59
C GLY A 16 0.30 -8.49 4.72
N PHE A 17 -1.02 -8.68 4.72
CA PHE A 17 -1.75 -9.36 5.79
C PHE A 17 -2.78 -10.33 5.20
N PRO A 18 -3.03 -11.50 5.83
CA PRO A 18 -3.95 -12.51 5.29
C PRO A 18 -5.42 -12.09 5.23
N PHE A 19 -5.82 -11.13 6.07
CA PHE A 19 -7.23 -10.79 6.29
C PHE A 19 -7.60 -9.35 5.91
N ILE A 20 -6.63 -8.57 5.41
CA ILE A 20 -6.88 -7.20 4.98
C ILE A 20 -5.97 -6.86 3.78
N PRO A 21 -6.54 -6.38 2.65
CA PRO A 21 -5.75 -5.99 1.50
C PRO A 21 -4.87 -4.78 1.83
N VAL A 22 -3.61 -4.84 1.37
CA VAL A 22 -2.61 -3.78 1.57
C VAL A 22 -2.17 -3.24 0.21
N ILE A 23 -2.62 -2.03 -0.11
CA ILE A 23 -2.20 -1.28 -1.30
C ILE A 23 -0.86 -0.63 -0.97
N LYS A 24 0.23 -1.16 -1.51
CA LYS A 24 1.57 -0.61 -1.33
C LYS A 24 1.86 0.45 -2.38
N ILE A 25 2.18 1.65 -1.90
CA ILE A 25 2.45 2.80 -2.76
C ILE A 25 3.86 3.33 -2.53
N THR A 26 4.51 3.82 -3.59
CA THR A 26 5.82 4.47 -3.49
C THR A 26 5.88 5.73 -4.34
N GLY A 27 6.55 6.76 -3.82
CA GLY A 27 6.97 7.92 -4.62
C GLY A 27 8.42 7.83 -5.12
N ASN A 28 9.11 6.71 -4.85
CA ASN A 28 10.49 6.54 -5.28
C ASN A 28 10.53 5.76 -6.61
N PRO A 29 10.93 6.38 -7.73
CA PRO A 29 10.94 5.72 -9.03
C PRO A 29 11.93 4.55 -9.10
N ASN A 30 13.02 4.59 -8.33
CA ASN A 30 13.98 3.49 -8.29
C ASN A 30 13.38 2.27 -7.59
N THR A 31 12.69 2.48 -6.46
CA THR A 31 11.99 1.41 -5.73
C THR A 31 10.88 0.83 -6.58
N TYR A 32 10.11 1.66 -7.28
CA TYR A 32 9.04 1.17 -8.17
C TYR A 32 9.56 0.28 -9.29
N LYS A 33 10.66 0.68 -9.94
CA LYS A 33 11.29 -0.12 -11.00
C LYS A 33 11.84 -1.45 -10.50
N GLN A 34 12.47 -1.47 -9.33
CA GLN A 34 13.10 -2.68 -8.79
C GLN A 34 12.10 -3.65 -8.14
N LEU A 35 11.01 -3.13 -7.58
CA LEU A 35 10.02 -3.90 -6.84
C LEU A 35 8.64 -3.82 -7.50
N LEU A 36 8.61 -3.76 -8.83
CA LEU A 36 7.39 -3.61 -9.61
C LEU A 36 6.37 -4.68 -9.23
N ASP A 37 6.79 -5.93 -9.02
CA ASP A 37 5.92 -7.05 -8.66
C ASP A 37 5.38 -6.99 -7.22
N HIS A 38 5.93 -6.11 -6.38
CA HIS A 38 5.51 -5.94 -4.99
C HIS A 38 4.71 -4.66 -4.73
N LEU A 39 4.69 -3.70 -5.67
CA LEU A 39 4.09 -2.38 -5.50
C LEU A 39 2.85 -2.20 -6.39
N ASP A 40 1.78 -1.71 -5.80
CA ASP A 40 0.49 -1.52 -6.48
C ASP A 40 0.46 -0.21 -7.27
N VAL A 41 0.93 0.88 -6.67
CA VAL A 41 0.84 2.23 -7.26
C VAL A 41 2.16 2.98 -7.14
N PHE A 42 2.61 3.52 -8.27
CA PHE A 42 3.61 4.58 -8.28
C PHE A 42 2.92 5.94 -8.14
N VAL A 43 3.37 6.73 -7.17
CA VAL A 43 2.86 8.06 -6.91
C VAL A 43 3.90 9.07 -7.38
N GLU A 44 3.62 9.77 -8.46
CA GLU A 44 4.46 10.90 -8.84
C GLU A 44 4.40 11.99 -7.77
N LEU A 45 5.57 12.36 -7.24
CA LEU A 45 5.68 13.42 -6.25
C LEU A 45 5.33 14.75 -6.91
N ALA A 46 4.39 15.47 -6.30
CA ALA A 46 4.03 16.80 -6.75
C ALA A 46 5.24 17.74 -6.74
N ASP A 47 5.22 18.73 -7.63
CA ASP A 47 6.19 19.82 -7.58
C ASP A 47 6.04 20.64 -6.30
N LYS A 48 6.97 21.59 -6.07
CA LYS A 48 6.91 22.47 -4.88
C LYS A 48 5.62 23.30 -4.82
N ALA A 49 4.92 23.48 -5.93
CA ALA A 49 3.66 24.20 -6.00
C ALA A 49 2.44 23.30 -5.69
N GLY A 50 2.65 21.99 -5.45
CA GLY A 50 1.59 21.03 -5.16
C GLY A 50 0.79 20.62 -6.40
N SER A 51 1.28 20.93 -7.60
CA SER A 51 0.64 20.53 -8.85
C SER A 51 0.55 19.00 -8.91
N GLY A 52 -0.65 18.48 -9.23
CA GLY A 52 -0.88 17.04 -9.37
C GLY A 52 -1.38 16.31 -8.12
N ILE A 53 -1.34 16.90 -6.91
CA ILE A 53 -1.82 16.22 -5.68
C ILE A 53 -3.28 15.77 -5.80
N ALA A 54 -4.15 16.64 -6.32
CA ALA A 54 -5.58 16.33 -6.46
C ALA A 54 -5.81 15.17 -7.45
N GLN A 55 -5.09 15.19 -8.58
CA GLN A 55 -5.19 14.13 -9.60
C GLN A 55 -4.66 12.79 -9.08
N THR A 56 -3.52 12.80 -8.40
CA THR A 56 -2.95 11.64 -7.72
C THR A 56 -3.91 11.09 -6.67
N GLY A 57 -4.51 11.98 -5.87
CA GLY A 57 -5.51 11.61 -4.86
C GLY A 57 -6.74 10.94 -5.48
N GLU A 58 -7.26 11.47 -6.59
CA GLU A 58 -8.39 10.87 -7.30
C GLU A 58 -8.04 9.49 -7.87
N SER A 59 -6.85 9.35 -8.45
CA SER A 59 -6.37 8.06 -8.96
C SER A 59 -6.22 7.03 -7.84
N LEU A 60 -5.64 7.43 -6.71
CA LEU A 60 -5.48 6.55 -5.55
C LEU A 60 -6.84 6.17 -4.94
N TYR A 61 -7.78 7.10 -4.90
CA TYR A 61 -9.14 6.83 -4.43
C TYR A 61 -9.86 5.78 -5.30
N LYS A 62 -9.75 5.90 -6.63
CA LYS A 62 -10.28 4.88 -7.56
C LYS A 62 -9.66 3.51 -7.34
N GLU A 63 -8.35 3.45 -7.08
CA GLU A 63 -7.65 2.21 -6.76
C GLU A 63 -8.15 1.59 -5.45
N ILE A 64 -8.33 2.40 -4.40
CA ILE A 64 -8.91 1.95 -3.12
C ILE A 64 -10.30 1.34 -3.34
N LEU A 65 -11.17 2.01 -4.12
CA LEU A 65 -12.50 1.50 -4.43
C LEU A 65 -12.45 0.19 -5.23
N ALA A 66 -11.54 0.07 -6.20
CA ALA A 66 -11.37 -1.16 -6.97
C ALA A 66 -10.95 -2.33 -6.08
N VAL A 67 -10.00 -2.11 -5.16
CA VAL A 67 -9.55 -3.12 -4.19
C VAL A 67 -10.65 -3.48 -3.21
N ALA A 68 -11.36 -2.48 -2.66
CA ALA A 68 -12.52 -2.72 -1.82
C ALA A 68 -13.64 -3.51 -2.54
N SER A 69 -13.70 -3.43 -3.88
CA SER A 69 -14.65 -4.16 -4.73
C SER A 69 -14.14 -5.53 -5.19
N GLY A 70 -12.98 -5.99 -4.69
CA GLY A 70 -12.44 -7.33 -4.95
C GLY A 70 -11.25 -7.40 -5.91
N LYS A 71 -10.70 -6.28 -6.37
CA LYS A 71 -9.40 -6.29 -7.06
C LYS A 71 -8.32 -6.73 -6.06
N GLN A 72 -7.58 -7.77 -6.40
CA GLN A 72 -6.46 -8.23 -5.57
C GLN A 72 -5.28 -7.25 -5.63
N THR A 73 -4.71 -6.96 -4.47
CA THR A 73 -3.43 -6.26 -4.33
C THR A 73 -2.27 -7.17 -4.73
N LYS A 74 -1.12 -6.59 -5.07
CA LYS A 74 0.08 -7.35 -5.40
C LYS A 74 0.50 -8.28 -4.27
N ALA A 75 0.35 -7.85 -3.00
CA ALA A 75 0.61 -8.70 -1.84
C ALA A 75 -0.25 -9.97 -1.82
N GLU A 76 -1.53 -9.84 -2.15
CA GLU A 76 -2.46 -10.99 -2.21
C GLU A 76 -2.11 -11.91 -3.38
N VAL A 77 -1.82 -11.35 -4.57
CA VAL A 77 -1.50 -12.14 -5.77
C VAL A 77 -0.27 -13.02 -5.55
N ILE A 78 0.77 -12.49 -4.90
CA ILE A 78 2.01 -13.24 -4.63
C ILE A 78 1.95 -14.03 -3.32
N ASN A 79 0.79 -14.07 -2.63
CA ASN A 79 0.60 -14.68 -1.32
C ASN A 79 1.62 -14.21 -0.26
N TYR A 80 1.96 -12.92 -0.28
CA TYR A 80 2.89 -12.32 0.66
C TYR A 80 2.15 -11.68 1.82
N GLY A 81 2.39 -12.19 3.03
CA GLY A 81 1.93 -11.57 4.26
C GLY A 81 2.22 -12.41 5.48
N ASN A 82 2.21 -11.76 6.64
CA ASN A 82 2.28 -12.43 7.94
C ASN A 82 1.10 -11.96 8.79
N PHE A 83 0.77 -12.70 9.85
CA PHE A 83 -0.21 -12.23 10.82
C PHE A 83 0.35 -10.99 11.53
N PRO A 84 -0.44 -9.90 11.67
CA PRO A 84 -0.05 -8.78 12.50
C PRO A 84 -0.06 -9.21 13.96
N ASN A 85 0.90 -8.68 14.72
CA ASN A 85 0.88 -8.83 16.16
C ASN A 85 -0.26 -8.02 16.76
N ILE A 86 -0.89 -8.56 17.80
CA ILE A 86 -1.82 -7.81 18.63
C ILE A 86 -0.97 -6.96 19.57
N PHE A 87 -1.13 -5.64 19.49
CA PHE A 87 -0.49 -4.75 20.44
C PHE A 87 -1.18 -4.88 21.81
N THR A 88 -0.43 -5.25 22.83
CA THR A 88 -0.90 -5.42 24.20
C THR A 88 -0.07 -4.57 25.16
N ILE A 89 -0.71 -3.97 26.16
CA ILE A 89 -0.03 -3.32 27.29
C ILE A 89 -0.20 -4.22 28.52
N GLY A 90 0.90 -4.73 29.07
CA GLY A 90 0.90 -5.64 30.22
C GLY A 90 1.82 -6.85 30.01
N PRO A 91 1.89 -7.76 31.00
CA PRO A 91 2.71 -8.96 30.88
C PRO A 91 2.20 -9.84 29.74
N THR A 92 3.08 -10.12 28.77
CA THR A 92 2.92 -11.18 27.78
C THR A 92 3.47 -12.47 28.37
N LEU A 93 2.66 -13.54 28.38
CA LEU A 93 3.10 -14.88 28.76
C LEU A 93 4.08 -15.47 27.74
#